data_AF-A0A537XPR9-F1
#
_entry.id   AF-A0A537XPR9-F1
#
_cell.length_a   1.000
_cell.length_b   1.000
_cell.length_c   1.000
_cell.angle_alpha   90.00
_cell.angle_beta   90.00
_cell.angle_gamma   90.00
#
_symmetry.space_group_name_H-M   'P 1'
#
loop_
_entity.id
_entity.type
_entity.pdbx_description
1 polymer ?
#
loop_
_entity_poly.entity_id
_entity_poly.type
_entity_poly.pdbx_seq_one_letter_code
_entity_poly.pdbx_strand_id
1 'polypeptide(L)'
;PGVQKLRGGEALAFARDRHSLPAGDFGRSEDAGRLLIAALAQFRKEFAKDPSRLLTWVAGGFRNMQTEAPLNDVLALAFTCSLVNPKHVENVVAPGTTGMAGGISIVNLSSQAQTIFNDMRKDGLVSKRNIPPSPNANLLH
;
A
#
# COMPACT_ATOMS: atom_id res chain seq x y z
N PRO A 1 -1.80 19.48 -8.61
CA PRO A 1 -2.66 18.61 -7.76
C PRO A 1 -3.82 18.01 -8.57
N GLY A 2 -4.22 16.76 -8.30
CA GLY A 2 -5.32 16.07 -8.99
C GLY A 2 -4.95 14.67 -9.48
N VAL A 3 -5.95 13.93 -9.98
CA VAL A 3 -5.77 12.53 -10.44
C VAL A 3 -4.74 12.46 -11.57
N GLN A 4 -3.69 11.67 -11.36
CA GLN A 4 -2.65 11.40 -12.36
C GLN A 4 -2.75 9.96 -12.86
N LYS A 5 -2.38 9.73 -14.12
CA LYS A 5 -2.17 8.40 -14.68
C LYS A 5 -0.68 8.18 -14.86
N LEU A 6 -0.13 7.22 -14.14
CA LEU A 6 1.30 6.91 -14.16
C LEU A 6 1.56 5.67 -15.03
N ARG A 7 2.61 5.72 -15.85
CA ARG A 7 3.21 4.55 -16.50
C ARG A 7 4.13 3.83 -15.51
N GLY A 8 4.60 2.63 -15.88
CA GLY A 8 5.42 1.80 -14.98
C GLY A 8 6.63 2.50 -14.38
N GLY A 9 7.42 3.23 -15.18
CA GLY A 9 8.57 4.00 -14.68
C GLY A 9 8.18 5.14 -13.74
N GLU A 10 7.09 5.84 -14.03
CA GLU A 10 6.58 6.95 -13.21
C GLU A 10 6.00 6.43 -11.89
N ALA A 11 5.29 5.31 -11.92
CA ALA A 11 4.78 4.64 -10.73
C ALA A 11 5.91 4.15 -9.82
N LEU A 12 6.99 3.61 -10.41
CA LEU A 12 8.18 3.20 -9.66
C LEU A 12 8.89 4.41 -9.05
N ALA A 13 9.04 5.50 -9.80
CA ALA A 13 9.65 6.73 -9.29
C ALA A 13 8.84 7.30 -8.12
N PHE A 14 7.50 7.38 -8.28
CA PHE A 14 6.57 7.83 -7.25
C PHE A 14 6.69 7.01 -5.95
N ALA A 15 6.65 5.67 -6.02
CA ALA A 15 6.74 4.82 -4.84
C ALA A 15 8.14 4.76 -4.20
N ARG A 16 9.19 5.22 -4.91
CA ARG A 16 10.57 5.22 -4.41
C ARG A 16 11.03 6.56 -3.87
N ASP A 17 10.34 7.64 -4.20
CA ASP A 17 10.75 8.96 -3.77
C ASP A 17 10.66 9.07 -2.24
N ARG A 18 11.74 9.57 -1.65
CA ARG A 18 11.86 9.86 -0.23
C ARG A 18 12.54 11.21 0.01
N HIS A 19 13.16 11.78 -1.01
CA HIS A 19 14.03 12.94 -0.86
C HIS A 19 13.27 14.23 -1.14
N SER A 20 12.24 14.17 -1.99
CA SER A 20 11.32 15.30 -2.16
C SER A 20 10.26 15.37 -1.06
N LEU A 21 10.04 14.27 -0.32
CA LEU A 21 8.99 14.14 0.68
C LEU A 21 9.45 14.67 2.04
N PRO A 22 8.71 15.62 2.67
CA PRO A 22 9.05 16.13 4.00
C PRO A 22 9.12 15.03 5.07
N ALA A 23 8.30 13.98 4.92
CA ALA A 23 8.23 12.85 5.84
C ALA A 23 9.21 11.70 5.49
N GLY A 24 10.08 11.88 4.50
CA GLY A 24 11.10 10.91 4.13
C GLY A 24 10.55 9.52 3.86
N ASP A 25 11.11 8.53 4.55
CA ASP A 25 10.72 7.12 4.44
C ASP A 25 9.26 6.84 4.83
N PHE A 26 8.66 7.63 5.73
CA PHE A 26 7.24 7.51 6.06
C PHE A 26 6.36 8.02 4.92
N GLY A 27 6.75 9.12 4.29
CA GLY A 27 6.09 9.63 3.08
C GLY A 27 6.18 8.63 1.93
N ARG A 28 7.37 8.05 1.73
CA ARG A 28 7.58 6.99 0.72
C ARG A 28 6.67 5.79 0.99
N SER A 29 6.54 5.39 2.25
CA SER A 29 5.68 4.26 2.65
C SER A 29 4.21 4.55 2.37
N GLU A 30 3.78 5.80 2.58
CA GLU A 30 2.44 6.23 2.20
C GLU A 30 2.23 6.15 0.69
N ASP A 31 3.16 6.66 -0.12
CA ASP A 31 3.04 6.64 -1.59
C ASP A 31 3.08 5.22 -2.16
N ALA A 32 3.87 4.31 -1.57
CA ALA A 32 3.83 2.89 -1.89
C ALA A 32 2.44 2.27 -1.61
N GLY A 33 1.82 2.59 -0.46
CA GLY A 33 0.45 2.15 -0.14
C GLY A 33 -0.60 2.75 -1.09
N ARG A 34 -0.47 4.02 -1.47
CA ARG A 34 -1.34 4.66 -2.48
C ARG A 34 -1.24 3.97 -3.84
N LEU A 35 -0.04 3.56 -4.25
CA LEU A 35 0.17 2.80 -5.48
C LEU A 35 -0.54 1.44 -5.43
N LEU A 36 -0.49 0.72 -4.30
CA LEU A 36 -1.21 -0.55 -4.13
C LEU A 36 -2.74 -0.38 -4.22
N ILE A 37 -3.30 0.65 -3.58
CA ILE A 37 -4.74 0.95 -3.66
C ILE A 37 -5.13 1.35 -5.09
N ALA A 38 -4.31 2.15 -5.78
CA ALA A 38 -4.52 2.50 -7.18
C ALA A 38 -4.48 1.27 -8.10
N ALA A 39 -3.56 0.33 -7.84
CA ALA A 39 -3.49 -0.95 -8.55
C ALA A 39 -4.75 -1.79 -8.32
N LEU A 40 -5.26 -1.87 -7.08
CA LEU A 40 -6.53 -2.54 -6.77
C LEU A 40 -7.71 -1.89 -7.53
N ALA A 41 -7.77 -0.56 -7.58
CA ALA A 41 -8.80 0.17 -8.32
C ALA A 41 -8.73 -0.11 -9.84
N GLN A 42 -7.52 -0.14 -10.41
CA GLN A 42 -7.30 -0.48 -11.82
C GLN A 42 -7.68 -1.94 -12.10
N PHE A 43 -7.24 -2.89 -11.27
CA PHE A 43 -7.59 -4.29 -11.36
C PHE A 43 -9.11 -4.49 -11.39
N ARG A 44 -9.84 -3.90 -10.44
CA ARG A 44 -11.31 -4.02 -10.39
C ARG A 44 -11.99 -3.43 -11.63
N LYS A 45 -11.50 -2.28 -12.11
CA LYS A 45 -12.02 -1.64 -13.32
C LYS A 45 -11.82 -2.53 -14.56
N GLU A 46 -10.69 -3.22 -14.66
CA GLU A 46 -10.43 -4.15 -15.75
C GLU A 46 -11.26 -5.43 -15.61
N PHE A 47 -11.31 -6.01 -14.41
CA PHE A 47 -12.11 -7.20 -14.12
C PHE A 47 -13.61 -6.99 -14.40
N ALA A 48 -14.16 -5.84 -14.02
CA ALA A 48 -15.56 -5.51 -14.28
C ALA A 48 -15.90 -5.41 -15.77
N LYS A 49 -14.91 -5.13 -16.62
CA LYS A 49 -15.07 -5.11 -18.08
C LYS A 49 -14.86 -6.48 -18.70
N ASP A 50 -13.90 -7.24 -18.17
CA ASP A 50 -13.50 -8.55 -18.64
C ASP A 50 -12.92 -9.37 -17.48
N PRO A 51 -13.67 -10.36 -16.96
CA PRO A 51 -13.20 -11.20 -15.85
C PRO A 51 -11.91 -11.98 -16.16
N SER A 52 -11.59 -12.23 -17.44
CA SER A 52 -10.34 -12.93 -17.82
C SER A 52 -9.09 -12.11 -17.49
N ARG A 53 -9.23 -10.78 -17.29
CA ARG A 53 -8.14 -9.90 -16.84
C ARG A 53 -7.54 -10.36 -15.52
N LEU A 54 -8.29 -11.06 -14.67
CA LEU A 54 -7.73 -11.67 -13.46
C LEU A 54 -6.52 -12.55 -13.77
N LEU A 55 -6.59 -13.38 -14.80
CA LEU A 55 -5.47 -14.25 -15.19
C LEU A 55 -4.27 -13.46 -15.69
N THR A 56 -4.49 -12.30 -16.32
CA THR A 56 -3.40 -11.39 -16.73
C THR A 56 -2.67 -10.83 -15.51
N TRP A 57 -3.41 -10.39 -14.49
CA TRP A 57 -2.83 -9.87 -13.24
C TRP A 57 -2.10 -10.96 -12.46
N VAL A 58 -2.68 -12.16 -12.34
CA VAL A 58 -2.05 -13.30 -11.67
C VAL A 58 -0.79 -13.75 -12.41
N ALA A 59 -0.83 -13.88 -13.74
CA ALA A 59 0.36 -14.24 -14.54
C ALA A 59 1.47 -13.17 -14.43
N GLY A 60 1.09 -11.88 -14.38
CA GLY A 60 2.03 -10.79 -14.13
C GLY A 60 2.69 -10.90 -12.76
N GLY A 61 1.92 -11.25 -11.72
CA GLY A 61 2.43 -11.52 -10.38
C GLY A 61 3.42 -12.70 -10.36
N PHE A 62 3.02 -13.87 -10.85
CA PHE A 62 3.89 -15.06 -10.87
C PHE A 62 5.18 -14.87 -11.68
N ARG A 63 5.19 -13.98 -12.68
CA ARG A 63 6.40 -13.66 -13.46
C ARG A 63 7.38 -12.76 -12.71
N ASN A 64 6.90 -11.88 -11.82
CA ASN A 64 7.69 -10.78 -11.27
C ASN A 64 7.74 -10.74 -9.73
N MET A 65 7.02 -11.63 -9.04
CA MET A 65 6.92 -11.69 -7.59
C MET A 65 7.30 -13.08 -7.09
N GLN A 66 7.82 -13.13 -5.86
CA GLN A 66 8.02 -14.37 -5.13
C GLN A 66 6.90 -14.51 -4.10
N THR A 67 6.32 -15.70 -4.02
CA THR A 67 5.29 -16.05 -3.04
C THR A 67 5.37 -17.53 -2.70
N GLU A 68 5.08 -17.86 -1.45
CA GLU A 68 4.91 -19.25 -0.99
C GLU A 68 3.45 -19.71 -1.14
N ALA A 69 2.53 -18.78 -1.40
CA ALA A 69 1.12 -19.11 -1.60
C ALA A 69 0.94 -19.94 -2.89
N PRO A 70 0.29 -21.11 -2.82
CA PRO A 70 0.02 -21.91 -4.00
C PRO A 70 -0.98 -21.21 -4.93
N LEU A 71 -1.01 -21.62 -6.20
CA LEU A 71 -1.82 -20.96 -7.24
C LEU A 71 -3.32 -20.85 -6.88
N ASN A 72 -3.88 -21.89 -6.26
CA ASN A 72 -5.28 -21.88 -5.82
C ASN A 72 -5.57 -20.78 -4.78
N ASP A 73 -4.63 -20.53 -3.86
CA ASP A 73 -4.78 -19.48 -2.85
C ASP A 73 -4.63 -18.10 -3.49
N VAL A 74 -3.67 -17.94 -4.41
CA VAL A 74 -3.50 -16.69 -5.16
C VAL A 74 -4.75 -16.37 -5.99
N LEU A 75 -5.34 -17.37 -6.65
CA LEU A 75 -6.60 -17.20 -7.39
C LEU A 75 -7.75 -16.83 -6.46
N ALA A 76 -7.89 -17.51 -5.31
CA ALA A 76 -8.92 -17.20 -4.33
C ALA A 76 -8.79 -15.75 -3.83
N LEU A 77 -7.58 -15.33 -3.46
CA LEU A 77 -7.28 -13.95 -3.05
C LEU A 77 -7.56 -12.94 -4.18
N ALA A 78 -7.20 -13.25 -5.43
CA ALA A 78 -7.48 -12.37 -6.57
C ALA A 78 -8.99 -12.19 -6.79
N PHE A 79 -9.79 -13.25 -6.64
CA PHE A 79 -11.25 -13.15 -6.66
C PHE A 79 -11.77 -12.34 -5.48
N THR A 80 -11.23 -12.51 -4.27
CA THR A 80 -11.58 -11.67 -3.11
C THR A 80 -11.29 -10.19 -3.39
N CYS A 81 -10.14 -9.86 -3.97
CA CYS A 81 -9.79 -8.50 -4.36
C CYS A 81 -10.80 -7.87 -5.34
N SER A 82 -11.49 -8.68 -6.17
CA SER A 82 -12.51 -8.15 -7.08
C SER A 82 -13.71 -7.55 -6.34
N LEU A 83 -13.97 -8.03 -5.11
CA LEU A 83 -15.07 -7.63 -4.24
C LEU A 83 -14.71 -6.48 -3.29
N VAL A 84 -13.43 -6.27 -2.99
CA VAL A 84 -12.96 -5.21 -2.07
C VAL A 84 -13.18 -3.83 -2.70
N ASN A 85 -13.86 -2.92 -2.02
CA ASN A 85 -13.98 -1.52 -2.49
C ASN A 85 -12.71 -0.73 -2.15
N PRO A 86 -11.88 -0.25 -3.11
CA PRO A 86 -10.67 0.51 -2.83
C PRO A 86 -10.94 1.79 -2.05
N LYS A 87 -12.16 2.35 -2.15
CA LYS A 87 -12.57 3.53 -1.37
C LYS A 87 -12.73 3.25 0.12
N HIS A 88 -12.81 1.99 0.51
CA HIS A 88 -12.93 1.55 1.91
C HIS A 88 -11.64 0.89 2.40
N VAL A 89 -10.54 1.01 1.64
CA VAL A 89 -9.22 0.56 2.08
C VAL A 89 -8.46 1.77 2.60
N GLU A 90 -8.12 1.73 3.88
CA GLU A 90 -7.32 2.77 4.53
C GLU A 90 -5.82 2.48 4.34
N ASN A 91 -5.06 3.50 3.97
CA ASN A 91 -3.60 3.42 3.91
C ASN A 91 -3.02 3.98 5.22
N VAL A 92 -2.58 3.09 6.10
CA VAL A 92 -2.06 3.46 7.42
C VAL A 92 -0.56 3.24 7.48
N VAL A 93 0.19 4.33 7.64
CA VAL A 93 1.63 4.26 7.89
C VAL A 93 1.88 4.12 9.39
N ALA A 94 2.66 3.11 9.78
CA ALA A 94 3.01 2.90 11.17
C ALA A 94 3.82 4.10 11.71
N PRO A 95 3.37 4.76 12.80
CA PRO A 95 4.01 5.95 13.31
C PRO A 95 5.36 5.64 13.95
N GLY A 96 6.28 6.58 13.85
CA GLY A 96 7.63 6.43 14.38
C GLY A 96 8.50 7.66 14.12
N THR A 97 9.79 7.50 14.37
CA THR A 97 10.82 8.49 14.05
C THR A 97 11.91 7.88 13.20
N THR A 98 12.60 8.70 12.41
CA THR A 98 13.83 8.28 11.73
C THR A 98 15.01 8.38 12.69
N GLY A 99 15.97 7.48 12.56
CA GLY A 99 17.23 7.50 13.31
C GLY A 99 18.39 6.94 12.49
N MET A 100 19.55 6.83 13.12
CA MET A 100 20.75 6.23 12.54
C MET A 100 21.24 5.08 13.43
N ALA A 101 21.56 3.94 12.82
CA ALA A 101 22.24 2.83 13.49
C ALA A 101 23.38 2.34 12.59
N GLY A 102 24.61 2.34 13.10
CA GLY A 102 25.79 1.94 12.31
C GLY A 102 26.00 2.76 11.02
N GLY A 103 25.59 4.05 11.01
CA GLY A 103 25.67 4.89 9.82
C GLY A 103 24.56 4.66 8.79
N ILE A 104 23.59 3.80 9.07
CA ILE A 104 22.46 3.48 8.19
C ILE A 104 21.18 4.08 8.77
N SER A 105 20.34 4.65 7.91
CA SER A 105 19.04 5.20 8.30
C SER A 105 18.09 4.07 8.70
N ILE A 106 17.47 4.22 9.88
CA ILE A 106 16.49 3.28 10.44
C ILE A 106 15.19 4.00 10.79
N VAL A 107 14.11 3.22 10.91
CA VAL A 107 12.83 3.66 11.46
C VAL A 107 12.65 3.07 12.84
N ASN A 108 12.41 3.92 13.83
CA ASN A 108 12.04 3.53 15.19
C ASN A 108 10.53 3.69 15.34
N LEU A 109 9.81 2.57 15.39
CA LEU A 109 8.35 2.58 15.58
C LEU A 109 8.00 3.11 16.97
N SER A 110 6.97 3.94 17.05
CA SER A 110 6.48 4.45 18.32
C SER A 110 5.58 3.43 19.03
N SER A 111 5.29 3.66 20.32
CA SER A 111 4.31 2.85 21.05
C SER A 111 2.91 2.87 20.41
N GLN A 112 2.57 3.94 19.69
CA GLN A 112 1.30 4.03 18.95
C GLN A 112 1.22 2.98 17.82
N ALA A 113 2.34 2.63 17.18
CA ALA A 113 2.36 1.57 16.18
C ALA A 113 1.94 0.22 16.79
N GLN A 114 2.36 -0.06 18.03
CA GLN A 114 1.95 -1.26 18.75
C GLN A 114 0.44 -1.29 19.03
N THR A 115 -0.16 -0.14 19.35
CA THR A 115 -1.62 -0.02 19.51
C THR A 115 -2.36 -0.37 18.21
N ILE A 116 -1.87 0.10 17.06
CA ILE A 116 -2.44 -0.21 15.74
C ILE A 116 -2.36 -1.72 15.47
N PHE A 117 -1.19 -2.32 15.68
CA PHE A 117 -1.01 -3.77 15.45
C PHE A 117 -1.88 -4.62 16.38
N ASN A 118 -2.05 -4.20 17.63
CA ASN A 118 -2.92 -4.90 18.59
C ASN A 118 -4.40 -4.81 18.21
N ASP A 119 -4.85 -3.68 17.67
CA ASP A 119 -6.21 -3.48 17.16
C ASP A 119 -6.47 -4.41 15.96
N MET A 120 -5.56 -4.38 14.98
CA MET A 120 -5.64 -5.18 13.75
C MET A 120 -5.58 -6.70 13.98
N ARG A 121 -4.95 -7.14 15.09
CA ARG A 121 -4.68 -8.57 15.36
C ARG A 121 -5.91 -9.46 15.30
N LYS A 122 -7.08 -8.94 15.69
CA LYS A 122 -8.28 -9.75 15.87
C LYS A 122 -9.02 -10.02 14.57
N ASP A 123 -9.16 -9.01 13.72
CA ASP A 123 -10.08 -9.02 12.58
C ASP A 123 -9.50 -8.34 11.32
N GLY A 124 -8.25 -7.88 11.37
CA GLY A 124 -7.62 -7.18 10.27
C GLY A 124 -8.10 -5.74 10.06
N LEU A 125 -8.90 -5.18 10.98
CA LEU A 125 -9.42 -3.83 10.90
C LEU A 125 -8.70 -2.90 11.88
N VAL A 126 -8.60 -1.61 11.52
CA VAL A 126 -8.08 -0.57 12.40
C VAL A 126 -9.22 0.39 12.75
N SER A 127 -9.48 0.54 14.04
CA SER A 127 -10.44 1.49 14.58
C SER A 127 -10.05 2.92 14.18
N LYS A 128 -11.00 3.74 13.75
CA LYS A 128 -10.74 5.14 13.32
C LYS A 128 -9.92 5.96 14.32
N ARG A 129 -10.11 5.75 15.62
CA ARG A 129 -9.36 6.42 16.69
C ARG A 129 -7.85 6.11 16.71
N ASN A 130 -7.47 4.97 16.12
CA ASN A 130 -6.09 4.48 16.07
C ASN A 130 -5.41 4.84 14.74
N ILE A 131 -6.13 5.43 13.78
CA ILE A 131 -5.56 5.85 12.50
C ILE A 131 -4.75 7.15 12.73
N PRO A 132 -3.43 7.14 12.51
CA PRO A 132 -2.61 8.35 12.58
C PRO A 132 -2.89 9.27 11.38
N PRO A 133 -2.57 10.56 11.48
CA PRO A 133 -2.62 11.45 10.33
C PRO A 133 -1.65 11.00 9.23
N SER A 134 -1.96 11.39 7.98
CA SER A 134 -1.07 11.19 6.84
C SER A 134 0.32 11.78 7.11
N PRO A 135 1.42 11.04 6.89
CA PRO A 135 2.77 11.61 6.97
C PRO A 135 2.98 12.77 5.99
N ASN A 136 2.31 12.73 4.82
CA ASN A 136 2.36 13.79 3.83
C ASN A 136 1.20 14.79 3.95
N ALA A 137 0.54 14.92 5.12
CA ALA A 137 -0.60 15.83 5.29
C ALA A 137 -0.32 17.26 4.78
N ASN A 138 0.89 17.77 5.00
CA ASN A 138 1.31 19.10 4.56
C ASN A 138 1.37 19.29 3.04
N LEU A 139 1.39 18.19 2.26
CA LEU A 139 1.39 18.20 0.79
C LEU A 139 -0.01 18.05 0.19
N LEU A 140 -1.04 17.84 1.03
CA LEU A 140 -2.42 17.59 0.60
C LEU A 140 -3.29 18.86 0.56
N HIS A 141 -2.70 20.04 0.79
CA HIS A 141 -3.35 21.35 0.75
C HIS A 141 -3.21 22.04 -0.60
#